data_AF-A0A6A6LDY4-F1
#
_entry.id   AF-A0A6A6LDY4-F1
#
_cell.length_a   1.000
_cell.length_b   1.000
_cell.length_c   1.000
_cell.angle_alpha   90.00
_cell.angle_beta   90.00
_cell.angle_gamma   90.00
#
_symmetry.space_group_name_H-M   'P 1'
#
loop_
_entity.id
_entity.type
_entity.pdbx_description
1 polymer ?
#
loop_
_entity_poly.entity_id
_entity_poly.type
_entity_poly.pdbx_seq_one_letter_code
_entity_poly.pdbx_strand_id
1 'polypeptide(L)'
;MRLEDGRVFYPIGYGADPTGAQESSDGILKALGDALKVQNGSELLPGINDLGGVVIDFQGGNYKISKPIRFPAAAAGNLVVIDLFNY
;
A
#
# COMPACT_ATOMS: atom_id res chain seq x y z
N MET A 1 -5.12 -8.62 -15.45
CA MET A 1 -5.66 -7.46 -14.74
C MET A 1 -4.67 -6.33 -14.96
N ARG A 2 -5.05 -5.25 -15.65
CA ARG A 2 -4.16 -4.11 -15.92
C ARG A 2 -4.46 -3.06 -14.85
N LEU A 3 -3.54 -2.89 -13.92
CA LEU A 3 -3.60 -1.83 -12.92
C LEU A 3 -3.37 -0.53 -13.68
N GLU A 4 -4.28 0.44 -13.59
CA GLU A 4 -3.99 1.76 -14.13
C GLU A 4 -2.88 2.39 -13.28
N ASP A 5 -1.87 2.99 -13.93
CA ASP A 5 -0.60 3.46 -13.35
C ASP A 5 -0.73 4.45 -12.18
N GLY A 6 -1.95 4.88 -11.81
CA GLY A 6 -2.25 5.75 -10.66
C GLY A 6 -2.73 5.04 -9.39
N ARG A 7 -2.77 3.70 -9.34
CA ARG A 7 -3.32 2.93 -8.20
C ARG A 7 -2.30 2.03 -7.50
N VAL A 8 -1.02 2.11 -7.89
CA VAL A 8 0.05 1.31 -7.28
C VAL A 8 0.94 2.22 -6.42
N PHE A 9 1.13 1.82 -5.16
CA PHE A 9 1.91 2.53 -4.17
C PHE A 9 3.14 1.71 -3.81
N TYR A 10 4.32 2.30 -4.00
CA TYR A 10 5.60 1.64 -3.74
C TYR A 10 6.20 2.17 -2.43
N PRO A 11 6.31 1.36 -1.35
CA PRO A 11 6.87 1.82 -0.08
C PRO A 11 8.25 2.48 -0.20
N ILE A 12 9.07 2.08 -1.19
CA ILE A 12 10.38 2.69 -1.48
C ILE A 12 10.26 4.20 -1.74
N GLY A 13 9.23 4.62 -2.50
CA GLY A 13 8.95 6.04 -2.77
C GLY A 13 8.55 6.84 -1.52
N TYR A 14 8.21 6.16 -0.43
CA TYR A 14 7.85 6.75 0.87
C TYR A 14 8.98 6.66 1.90
N GLY A 15 10.16 6.18 1.49
CA GLY A 15 11.34 6.06 2.34
C GLY A 15 11.53 4.69 3.00
N ALA A 16 10.81 3.65 2.57
CA ALA A 16 11.14 2.29 2.96
C ALA A 16 12.43 1.82 2.27
N ASP A 17 13.22 1.00 2.95
CA ASP A 17 14.48 0.48 2.44
C ASP A 17 14.32 -0.99 1.98
N PRO A 18 14.39 -1.28 0.67
CA PRO A 18 14.22 -2.63 0.12
C PRO A 18 15.44 -3.53 0.33
N THR A 19 16.53 -3.02 0.91
CA THR A 19 17.73 -3.82 1.22
C THR A 19 17.66 -4.47 2.61
N GLY A 20 16.79 -3.96 3.48
CA GLY A 20 16.63 -4.42 4.86
C GLY A 20 17.70 -3.87 5.82
N ALA A 21 18.56 -2.97 5.37
CA ALA A 21 19.61 -2.37 6.19
C ALA A 21 19.04 -1.34 7.18
N GLN A 22 18.04 -0.57 6.74
CA GLN A 22 17.40 0.52 7.47
C GLN A 22 15.95 0.19 7.82
N GLU A 23 15.45 0.87 8.84
CA GLU A 23 14.05 0.77 9.30
C GLU A 23 13.09 1.24 8.19
N SER A 24 12.02 0.47 7.92
CA SER A 24 11.07 0.71 6.81
C SER A 24 9.63 0.98 7.25
N SER A 25 9.29 0.80 8.52
CA SER A 25 7.91 0.85 9.00
C SER A 25 7.23 2.18 8.71
N ASP A 26 7.93 3.31 8.89
CA ASP A 26 7.34 4.63 8.60
C ASP A 26 7.07 4.84 7.11
N GLY A 27 7.96 4.35 6.24
CA GLY A 27 7.75 4.40 4.79
C GLY A 27 6.53 3.57 4.37
N ILE A 28 6.41 2.36 4.91
CA ILE A 28 5.27 1.46 4.68
C ILE A 28 3.96 2.10 5.16
N LEU A 29 3.94 2.65 6.38
CA LEU A 29 2.73 3.28 6.95
C LEU A 29 2.30 4.53 6.17
N LYS A 30 3.26 5.32 5.65
CA LYS A 30 2.94 6.46 4.78
C LYS A 30 2.33 6.00 3.46
N ALA A 31 2.94 5.01 2.80
CA ALA A 31 2.40 4.43 1.57
C ALA A 31 0.97 3.92 1.76
N LEU A 32 0.72 3.19 2.86
CA LEU A 32 -0.59 2.69 3.24
C LEU A 32 -1.60 3.83 3.50
N GLY A 33 -1.16 4.87 4.20
CA GLY A 33 -2.00 6.04 4.49
C GLY A 33 -2.46 6.78 3.23
N ASP A 34 -1.59 6.89 2.23
CA ASP A 34 -1.94 7.54 0.95
C ASP A 34 -2.75 6.61 0.02
N ALA A 35 -2.44 5.32 0.02
CA ALA A 35 -3.23 4.30 -0.69
C ALA A 35 -4.70 4.29 -0.25
N LEU A 36 -4.97 4.45 1.05
CA LEU A 36 -6.33 4.45 1.60
C LEU A 36 -7.10 5.76 1.38
N LYS A 37 -6.44 6.82 0.89
CA LYS A 37 -7.11 8.08 0.52
C LYS A 37 -7.64 8.08 -0.91
N VAL A 38 -7.26 7.09 -1.72
CA VAL A 38 -7.74 6.98 -3.11
C VAL A 38 -9.26 6.89 -3.11
N GLN A 39 -9.89 7.73 -3.93
CA GLN A 39 -11.34 7.74 -4.13
C GLN A 39 -11.64 7.25 -5.54
N ASN A 40 -12.54 6.28 -5.67
CA ASN A 40 -13.03 5.81 -6.97
C ASN A 40 -14.44 6.34 -7.29
N GLY A 41 -15.04 7.12 -6.38
CA GLY A 41 -16.42 7.62 -6.52
C GLY A 41 -17.50 6.54 -6.34
N SER A 42 -17.10 5.35 -5.92
CA SER A 42 -17.96 4.17 -5.70
C SER A 42 -17.81 3.66 -4.28
N GLU A 43 -18.80 2.90 -3.82
CA GLU A 43 -18.79 2.25 -2.52
C GLU A 43 -18.96 0.73 -2.67
N LEU A 44 -18.25 -0.06 -1.85
CA LEU A 44 -18.44 -1.52 -1.79
C LEU A 44 -19.69 -1.88 -0.98
N LEU A 45 -19.97 -1.08 0.04
CA LEU A 45 -21.12 -1.10 0.94
C LEU A 45 -21.37 0.34 1.40
N PRO A 46 -22.58 0.70 1.90
CA PRO A 46 -22.86 2.05 2.36
C PRO A 46 -21.78 2.60 3.31
N GLY A 47 -21.12 3.69 2.91
CA GLY A 47 -20.05 4.35 3.66
C GLY A 47 -18.69 3.64 3.61
N ILE A 48 -18.53 2.56 2.83
CA ILE A 48 -17.26 1.87 2.60
C ILE A 48 -16.76 2.19 1.19
N ASN A 49 -15.78 3.09 1.11
CA ASN A 49 -15.15 3.48 -0.15
C ASN A 49 -14.56 2.26 -0.88
N ASP A 50 -14.88 2.17 -2.17
CA ASP A 50 -14.27 1.21 -3.09
C ASP A 50 -12.94 1.77 -3.61
N LEU A 51 -11.82 1.18 -3.20
CA LEU A 51 -10.51 1.60 -3.70
C LEU A 51 -10.29 1.17 -5.16
N GLY A 52 -11.15 0.31 -5.70
CA GLY A 52 -11.09 -0.17 -7.08
C GLY A 52 -9.74 -0.81 -7.42
N GLY A 53 -9.23 -1.64 -6.51
CA GLY A 53 -8.00 -2.40 -6.70
C GLY A 53 -6.71 -1.62 -6.52
N VAL A 54 -6.65 -0.70 -5.54
CA VAL A 54 -5.38 -0.11 -5.09
C VAL A 54 -4.42 -1.22 -4.64
N VAL A 55 -3.16 -1.09 -5.03
CA VAL A 55 -2.09 -2.06 -4.74
C VAL A 55 -0.97 -1.36 -3.98
N ILE A 56 -0.50 -1.98 -2.91
CA ILE A 56 0.81 -1.71 -2.33
C ILE A 56 1.76 -2.80 -2.84
N ASP A 57 2.78 -2.41 -3.59
CA ASP A 57 3.73 -3.33 -4.21
C ASP A 57 5.12 -3.16 -3.58
N PHE A 58 5.63 -4.24 -2.97
CA PHE A 58 6.91 -4.30 -2.29
C PHE A 58 8.09 -4.67 -3.22
N GLN A 59 7.81 -5.01 -4.48
CA GLN A 59 8.80 -5.18 -5.55
C GLN A 59 9.94 -6.19 -5.27
N GLY A 60 9.72 -7.20 -4.42
CA GLY A 60 10.67 -8.27 -4.14
C GLY A 60 11.84 -7.89 -3.21
N GLY A 61 11.68 -6.83 -2.41
CA GLY A 61 12.70 -6.34 -1.47
C GLY A 61 12.66 -6.99 -0.08
N ASN A 62 13.74 -6.81 0.69
CA ASN A 62 13.76 -7.13 2.12
C ASN A 62 13.51 -5.84 2.92
N TYR A 63 12.53 -5.83 3.81
CA TYR A 63 12.18 -4.62 4.57
C TYR A 63 12.26 -4.88 6.06
N LYS A 64 13.08 -4.11 6.76
CA LYS A 64 13.18 -4.21 8.22
C LYS A 64 12.03 -3.46 8.86
N ILE A 65 11.21 -4.18 9.63
CA ILE A 65 10.05 -3.65 10.34
C ILE A 65 10.35 -3.71 11.84
N SER A 66 10.50 -2.56 12.49
CA SER A 66 10.75 -2.50 13.94
C SER A 66 9.49 -2.14 14.76
N LYS A 67 8.37 -1.81 14.12
CA LYS A 67 7.09 -1.50 14.77
C LYS A 67 5.91 -2.07 13.98
N PRO A 68 4.75 -2.34 14.62
CA PRO A 68 3.61 -2.92 13.94
C PRO A 68 3.12 -2.08 12.75
N ILE A 69 2.87 -2.72 11.61
CA ILE A 69 2.18 -2.10 10.48
C ILE A 69 0.68 -2.19 10.75
N ARG A 70 0.11 -1.13 11.34
CA ARG A 70 -1.33 -1.04 11.61
C ARG A 70 -2.01 -0.33 10.45
N PHE A 71 -3.03 -0.97 9.91
CA PHE A 71 -3.92 -0.35 8.96
C PHE A 71 -4.71 0.73 9.70
N PRO A 72 -4.66 2.00 9.24
CA PRO A 72 -5.43 3.05 9.89
C PRO A 72 -6.92 2.72 9.77
N ALA A 73 -7.69 3.16 10.75
CA ALA A 73 -9.15 3.03 10.69
C ALA A 73 -9.67 3.87 9.52
N ALA A 74 -9.94 3.21 8.40
CA ALA A 74 -10.48 3.80 7.19
C ALA A 74 -11.77 3.06 6.82
N ALA A 75 -12.79 3.81 6.43
CA ALA A 75 -14.02 3.24 5.88
C ALA A 75 -13.80 2.96 4.37
N ALA A 76 -12.88 2.05 4.07
CA ALA A 76 -12.47 1.66 2.72
C ALA A 76 -12.17 0.16 2.66
N GLY A 77 -12.41 -0.47 1.51
CA GLY A 77 -12.14 -1.90 1.31
C GLY A 77 -11.23 -2.17 0.12
N ASN A 78 -11.09 -3.46 -0.24
CA ASN A 78 -10.39 -3.97 -1.45
C ASN A 78 -8.97 -3.45 -1.77
N LEU A 79 -8.19 -3.10 -0.75
CA LEU A 79 -6.74 -2.90 -0.85
C LEU A 79 -6.01 -4.23 -1.06
N VAL A 80 -5.08 -4.27 -2.01
CA VAL A 80 -4.18 -5.40 -2.25
C VAL A 80 -2.78 -5.08 -1.75
N VAL A 81 -2.16 -6.02 -1.06
CA VAL A 81 -0.74 -5.97 -0.71
C VAL A 81 -0.06 -7.10 -1.45
N ILE A 82 0.97 -6.78 -2.22
CA ILE A 82 1.67 -7.75 -3.05
C ILE A 82 3.17 -7.58 -2.93
N ASP A 83 3.87 -8.70 -3.07
CA ASP A 83 5.31 -8.76 -3.22
C ASP A 83 5.61 -9.59 -4.46
N LEU A 84 5.91 -8.92 -5.58
CA LEU A 84 6.30 -9.56 -6.82
C LEU A 84 7.80 -9.40 -7.04
N PHE A 85 8.47 -10.53 -7.26
CA PHE A 85 9.79 -10.52 -7.86
C PHE A 85 9.66 -10.04 -9.31
N ASN A 86 10.36 -8.95 -9.65
CA ASN A 86 10.54 -8.59 -11.05
C ASN A 86 11.45 -9.66 -11.67
N TYR A 87 10.87 -10.56 -12.48
CA TYR A 87 11.60 -11.56 -13.28
C TYR A 87 12.20 -10.94 -14.54
#